data_AF-A0A517TR47-F1
#
_entry.id   AF-A0A517TR47-F1
#
_cell.length_a   1.000
_cell.length_b   1.000
_cell.length_c   1.000
_cell.angle_alpha   90.00
_cell.angle_beta   90.00
_cell.angle_gamma   90.00
#
_symmetry.space_group_name_H-M   'P 1'
#
loop_
_entity.id
_entity.type
_entity.pdbx_description
1 polymer ?
#
loop_
_entity_poly.entity_id
_entity_poly.type
_entity_poly.pdbx_seq_one_letter_code
_entity_poly.pdbx_strand_id
1 'polypeptide(L)'
;MNQNRIIVDRWSNAESERLYRDNWPNEMALSSRYEMGEQCGGCSFFAPFDEDFGLCCHAASRHHTETVFEHFTCPSFVKEGWGPHSFAEDSEFHCNCEGQGNDDC
;
A
#
# COMPACT_ATOMS: atom_id res chain seq x y z
N MET A 1 -8.23 27.47 8.05
CA MET A 1 -9.15 26.49 8.66
C MET A 1 -8.74 25.13 8.12
N ASN A 2 -8.28 24.22 8.99
CA ASN A 2 -7.87 22.88 8.57
C ASN A 2 -9.10 22.13 8.02
N GLN A 3 -9.02 21.60 6.79
CA GLN A 3 -10.15 20.90 6.16
C GLN A 3 -10.18 19.40 6.48
N ASN A 4 -9.12 18.80 7.03
CA ASN A 4 -9.03 17.37 7.40
C ASN A 4 -9.77 16.43 6.43
N ARG A 5 -9.67 16.69 5.13
CA ARG A 5 -10.49 16.00 4.13
C ARG A 5 -9.72 14.77 3.67
N ILE A 6 -10.11 13.62 4.20
CA ILE A 6 -9.69 12.31 3.68
C ILE A 6 -10.34 12.15 2.31
N ILE A 7 -9.52 11.87 1.30
CA ILE A 7 -9.96 11.49 -0.05
C ILE A 7 -10.02 9.97 -0.04
N VAL A 8 -11.14 9.36 -0.40
CA VAL A 8 -11.31 7.90 -0.24
C VAL A 8 -11.42 7.17 -1.57
N ASP A 9 -11.69 7.88 -2.65
CA ASP A 9 -12.11 7.34 -3.96
C ASP A 9 -11.16 7.70 -5.11
N ARG A 10 -10.01 8.30 -4.79
CA ARG A 10 -8.96 8.65 -5.74
C ARG A 10 -7.64 8.95 -5.03
N TRP A 11 -6.57 9.07 -5.83
CA TRP A 11 -5.30 9.60 -5.38
C TRP A 11 -5.46 10.94 -4.64
N SER A 12 -4.87 11.04 -3.45
CA SER A 12 -4.80 12.32 -2.74
C SER A 12 -3.66 13.22 -3.22
N ASN A 13 -2.65 12.64 -3.88
CA ASN A 13 -1.49 13.33 -4.44
C ASN A 13 -1.31 12.99 -5.93
N ALA A 14 -1.33 14.02 -6.78
CA ALA A 14 -1.17 13.88 -8.23
C ALA A 14 0.24 13.40 -8.64
N GLU A 15 1.26 13.62 -7.81
CA GLU A 15 2.60 13.10 -8.06
C GLU A 15 2.65 11.59 -7.91
N SER A 16 2.06 11.04 -6.85
CA SER A 16 1.93 9.59 -6.63
C SER A 16 1.14 8.92 -7.75
N GLU A 17 0.05 9.54 -8.19
CA GLU A 17 -0.70 9.10 -9.37
C GLU A 17 0.17 9.05 -10.63
N ARG A 18 0.95 10.11 -10.88
CA ARG A 18 1.84 10.18 -12.04
C ARG A 18 2.92 9.10 -11.98
N LEU A 19 3.54 8.89 -10.81
CA LEU A 19 4.56 7.86 -10.61
C LEU A 19 4.02 6.46 -10.92
N TYR A 20 2.79 6.16 -10.50
CA TYR A 20 2.10 4.92 -10.86
C TYR A 20 1.86 4.81 -12.37
N ARG A 21 1.21 5.84 -12.98
CA ARG A 21 0.86 5.84 -14.41
C ARG A 21 2.06 5.74 -15.33
N ASP A 22 3.18 6.37 -14.94
CA ASP A 22 4.42 6.38 -15.70
C ASP A 22 5.32 5.16 -15.42
N ASN A 23 4.86 4.17 -14.64
CA ASN A 23 5.61 2.98 -14.22
C ASN A 23 6.96 3.32 -13.57
N TRP A 24 6.97 4.20 -12.57
CA TRP A 24 8.18 4.55 -11.82
C TRP A 24 9.33 5.05 -12.70
N PRO A 25 9.13 6.15 -13.47
CA PRO A 25 10.17 6.67 -14.35
C PRO A 25 11.34 7.11 -13.46
N ASN A 26 12.48 6.43 -13.58
CA ASN A 26 13.70 6.58 -12.78
C ASN A 26 13.79 5.77 -11.47
N GLU A 27 12.82 4.90 -11.14
CA GLU A 27 12.86 4.02 -9.96
C GLU A 27 12.64 2.55 -10.37
N MET A 28 13.54 2.02 -11.22
CA MET A 28 13.42 0.66 -11.77
C MET A 28 13.23 -0.42 -10.69
N ALA A 29 13.82 -0.26 -9.51
CA ALA A 29 13.64 -1.19 -8.40
C ALA A 29 12.17 -1.29 -7.95
N LEU A 30 11.41 -0.19 -7.98
CA LEU A 30 9.98 -0.22 -7.66
C LEU A 30 9.16 -0.86 -8.77
N SER A 31 9.54 -0.66 -10.04
CA SER A 31 8.93 -1.39 -11.16
C SER A 31 9.12 -2.90 -11.02
N SER A 32 10.31 -3.37 -10.64
CA SER A 32 10.55 -4.80 -10.44
C SER A 32 9.75 -5.36 -9.25
N ARG A 33 9.57 -4.58 -8.19
CA ARG A 33 8.71 -4.96 -7.05
C ARG A 33 7.25 -5.14 -7.46
N TYR A 34 6.74 -4.24 -8.30
CA TYR A 34 5.40 -4.37 -8.88
C TYR A 34 5.24 -5.71 -9.63
N GLU A 35 6.24 -6.09 -10.44
CA GLU A 35 6.23 -7.38 -11.16
C GLU A 35 6.28 -8.60 -10.23
N MET A 36 6.83 -8.46 -9.03
CA MET A 36 6.83 -9.49 -7.98
C MET A 36 5.53 -9.53 -7.16
N GLY A 37 4.55 -8.65 -7.46
CA GLY A 37 3.30 -8.56 -6.72
C GLY A 37 3.41 -7.77 -5.41
N GLU A 38 4.50 -7.05 -5.17
CA GLU A 38 4.67 -6.19 -3.99
C GLU A 38 3.90 -4.88 -4.18
N GLN A 39 2.60 -4.96 -3.94
CA GLN A 39 1.62 -3.90 -4.13
C GLN A 39 1.05 -3.44 -2.78
N CYS A 40 0.60 -2.19 -2.69
CA CYS A 40 0.12 -1.59 -1.44
C CYS A 40 -1.01 -2.41 -0.81
N GLY A 41 -1.92 -2.99 -1.58
CA GLY A 41 -2.97 -3.87 -1.07
C GLY A 41 -2.45 -5.12 -0.33
N GLY A 42 -1.21 -5.54 -0.60
CA GLY A 42 -0.52 -6.60 0.12
C GLY A 42 0.42 -6.12 1.25
N CYS A 43 0.41 -4.82 1.57
CA CYS A 43 1.32 -4.20 2.52
C CYS A 43 0.72 -4.18 3.92
N SER A 44 1.56 -4.35 4.95
CA SER A 44 1.08 -4.30 6.34
C SER A 44 0.48 -2.97 6.78
N PHE A 45 0.84 -1.91 6.07
CA PHE A 45 0.47 -0.55 6.41
C PHE A 45 -0.57 0.05 5.48
N PHE A 46 -1.25 -0.76 4.67
CA PHE A 46 -2.34 -0.31 3.84
C PHE A 46 -3.65 -0.38 4.61
N ALA A 47 -4.35 0.74 4.75
CA ALA A 47 -5.67 0.79 5.35
C ALA A 47 -6.72 0.97 4.23
N PRO A 48 -7.40 -0.09 3.79
CA PRO A 48 -8.34 -0.01 2.67
C PRO A 48 -9.54 0.89 3.00
N PHE A 49 -9.98 1.67 2.02
CA PHE A 49 -11.25 2.38 2.03
C PHE A 49 -12.31 1.63 1.21
N ASP A 50 -11.91 1.14 0.04
CA ASP A 50 -12.71 0.33 -0.88
C ASP A 50 -11.82 -0.69 -1.61
N GLU A 51 -12.30 -1.23 -2.74
CA GLU A 51 -11.57 -2.23 -3.54
C GLU A 51 -10.37 -1.67 -4.29
N ASP A 52 -10.29 -0.35 -4.50
CA ASP A 52 -9.26 0.28 -5.32
C ASP A 52 -8.30 1.12 -4.46
N PHE A 53 -8.80 1.77 -3.40
CA PHE A 53 -8.07 2.82 -2.68
C PHE A 53 -7.94 2.54 -1.19
N GLY A 54 -6.83 3.00 -0.63
CA GLY A 54 -6.57 2.97 0.80
C GLY A 54 -5.54 4.02 1.23
N LEU A 55 -5.40 4.18 2.55
CA LEU A 55 -4.44 5.09 3.17
C LEU A 55 -3.11 4.38 3.40
N CYS A 56 -2.00 5.06 3.08
CA CYS A 56 -0.69 4.61 3.54
C CYS A 56 -0.46 5.05 4.99
N CYS A 57 -0.40 4.09 5.91
CA CYS A 57 -0.18 4.32 7.33
C CYS A 57 1.28 4.15 7.77
N HIS A 58 2.21 3.88 6.84
CA HIS A 58 3.61 3.66 7.18
C HIS A 58 4.34 4.99 7.37
N ALA A 59 4.70 5.33 8.61
CA ALA A 59 5.33 6.61 8.93
C ALA A 59 6.67 6.87 8.21
N ALA A 60 7.40 5.83 7.80
CA ALA A 60 8.65 5.94 7.05
C ALA A 60 8.44 6.00 5.52
N SER A 61 7.21 5.81 5.03
CA SER A 61 6.88 5.95 3.61
C SER A 61 6.84 7.42 3.23
N ARG A 62 7.37 7.75 2.04
CA ARG A 62 7.14 9.09 1.44
C ARG A 62 5.67 9.37 1.13
N HIS A 63 4.84 8.34 1.11
CA HIS A 63 3.40 8.41 0.86
C HIS A 63 2.57 8.39 2.16
N HIS A 64 3.20 8.51 3.34
CA HIS A 64 2.50 8.48 4.61
C HIS A 64 1.34 9.49 4.63
N THR A 65 0.15 9.04 5.00
CA THR A 65 -1.12 9.79 4.99
C THR A 65 -1.68 10.16 3.61
N GLU A 66 -1.12 9.61 2.54
CA GLU A 66 -1.70 9.70 1.20
C GLU A 66 -2.69 8.56 0.93
N THR A 67 -3.75 8.88 0.20
CA THR A 67 -4.63 7.90 -0.44
C THR A 67 -3.96 7.42 -1.72
N VAL A 68 -3.72 6.12 -1.80
CA VAL A 68 -3.03 5.44 -2.90
C VAL A 68 -3.88 4.29 -3.43
N PHE A 69 -3.62 3.91 -4.67
CA PHE A 69 -4.26 2.75 -5.32
C PHE A 69 -3.70 1.44 -4.75
N GLU A 70 -4.50 0.39 -4.64
CA GLU A 70 -4.08 -0.89 -4.06
C GLU A 70 -2.92 -1.53 -4.83
N HIS A 71 -2.90 -1.45 -6.16
CA HIS A 71 -1.81 -1.98 -6.98
C HIS A 71 -0.57 -1.07 -7.03
N PHE A 72 -0.55 0.03 -6.28
CA PHE A 72 0.61 0.92 -6.21
C PHE A 72 1.78 0.25 -5.48
N THR A 73 3.03 0.48 -5.90
CA THR A 73 4.20 -0.10 -5.21
C THR A 73 4.92 0.94 -4.37
N CYS A 74 5.06 0.70 -3.07
CA CYS A 74 5.71 1.62 -2.15
C CYS A 74 7.19 1.24 -1.91
N PRO A 75 8.13 2.20 -1.82
CA PRO A 75 9.52 1.90 -1.42
C PRO A 75 9.62 1.29 -0.01
N SER A 76 8.71 1.68 0.88
CA SER A 76 8.60 1.16 2.25
C SER A 76 7.56 0.04 2.35
N PHE A 77 7.41 -0.78 1.30
CA PHE A 77 6.54 -1.95 1.33
C PHE A 77 6.99 -2.94 2.43
N VAL A 78 6.03 -3.42 3.22
CA VAL A 78 6.22 -4.48 4.21
C VAL A 78 5.24 -5.58 3.87
N LYS A 79 5.76 -6.74 3.46
CA LYS A 79 4.95 -7.86 2.99
C LYS A 79 4.06 -8.39 4.11
N GLU A 80 2.74 -8.33 3.91
CA GLU A 80 1.75 -9.01 4.74
C GLU A 80 0.82 -9.90 3.91
N GLY A 81 0.60 -9.56 2.64
CA GLY A 81 -0.35 -10.23 1.77
C GLY A 81 -1.76 -9.63 1.88
N TRP A 82 -2.73 -10.33 1.30
CA TRP A 82 -4.08 -9.81 1.04
C TRP A 82 -5.04 -10.14 2.18
N GLY A 83 -4.87 -9.55 3.36
CA GLY A 83 -5.64 -9.95 4.54
C GLY A 83 -5.77 -8.87 5.61
N PRO A 84 -6.11 -9.26 6.85
CA PRO A 84 -6.11 -8.32 7.97
C PRO A 84 -4.73 -7.67 8.11
N HIS A 85 -4.71 -6.35 8.03
CA HIS A 85 -3.47 -5.58 8.14
C HIS A 85 -3.11 -5.33 9.61
N SER A 86 -1.85 -5.60 9.97
CA SER A 86 -1.34 -5.50 11.35
C SER A 86 -0.68 -4.16 11.67
N PHE A 87 -0.37 -3.34 10.67
CA PHE A 87 0.41 -2.09 10.81
C PHE A 87 1.73 -2.31 11.57
N ALA A 88 2.37 -3.46 11.35
CA ALA A 88 3.60 -3.85 12.00
C ALA A 88 4.71 -4.08 10.96
N GLU A 89 5.95 -3.87 11.36
CA GLU A 89 7.12 -4.30 10.56
C GLU A 89 7.56 -5.72 10.93
N ASP A 90 7.14 -6.21 12.10
CA ASP A 90 7.53 -7.49 12.66
C ASP A 90 6.65 -8.63 12.13
N SER A 91 7.28 -9.56 11.43
CA SER A 91 6.65 -10.72 10.81
C SER A 91 5.95 -11.66 11.78
N GLU A 92 6.31 -11.66 13.07
CA GLU A 92 5.61 -12.48 14.07
C GLU A 92 4.17 -11.98 14.31
N PHE A 93 3.89 -10.72 14.00
CA PHE A 93 2.58 -10.08 14.17
C PHE A 93 1.79 -9.95 12.87
N HIS A 94 2.37 -10.35 11.73
CA HIS A 94 1.72 -10.32 10.41
C HIS A 94 0.74 -11.49 10.25
N CYS A 95 -0.25 -11.34 9.38
CA CYS A 95 -1.00 -12.52 8.93
C CYS A 95 -0.07 -13.46 8.13
N ASN A 96 0.28 -14.59 8.72
CA ASN A 96 1.03 -15.65 8.02
C ASN A 96 0.21 -16.34 6.92
N CYS A 97 -1.09 -16.04 6.87
CA CYS A 97 -2.03 -16.53 5.87
C CYS A 97 -1.80 -15.96 4.47
N GLU A 98 -1.03 -14.88 4.35
CA GLU A 98 -0.93 -14.05 3.14
C GLU A 98 -2.30 -13.62 2.56
N GLY A 99 -3.36 -13.66 3.38
CA GLY A 99 -4.73 -13.39 2.96
C GLY A 99 -5.62 -14.58 2.64
N GLN A 100 -5.10 -15.81 2.69
CA GLN A 100 -5.81 -17.01 2.20
C GLN A 100 -6.97 -17.47 3.10
N GLY A 101 -7.23 -16.79 4.23
CA GLY A 101 -8.25 -17.19 5.18
C GLY A 101 -7.81 -18.37 6.05
N ASN A 102 -8.44 -18.53 7.22
CA ASN A 102 -8.01 -19.49 8.25
C ASN A 102 -8.10 -20.97 7.84
N ASP A 103 -8.82 -21.31 6.77
CA ASP A 103 -8.98 -22.70 6.34
C ASP A 103 -7.74 -23.22 5.58
N ASP A 104 -6.87 -22.32 5.10
CA ASP A 104 -5.72 -22.61 4.24
C ASP A 104 -4.35 -22.28 4.90
N CYS A 105 -4.32 -21.98 6.21
CA CYS A 105 -3.10 -21.60 6.97
C CYS A 105 -2.53 -22.72 7.84
#